data_AF-A0A935UT92-F1
#
_entry.id   AF-A0A935UT92-F1
#
_cell.length_a   1.000
_cell.length_b   1.000
_cell.length_c   1.000
_cell.angle_alpha   90.00
_cell.angle_beta   90.00
_cell.angle_gamma   90.00
#
_symmetry.space_group_name_H-M   'P 1'
#
loop_
_entity.id
_entity.type
_entity.pdbx_description
1 polymer ?
#
loop_
_entity_poly.entity_id
_entity_poly.type
_entity_poly.pdbx_seq_one_letter_code
_entity_poly.pdbx_strand_id
1 'polypeptide(L)' 'MGKESVRRWVIQAQVDRGQRQGTTSAELAEIKDLKAKVRRLEEDNEILASGLDFFAGELDPRNR' A
#
# COMPACT_ATOMS: atom_id res chain seq x y z
N MET A 1 -21.85 -14.15 17.53
CA MET A 1 -21.83 -14.10 16.05
C MET A 1 -23.25 -13.96 15.54
N GLY A 2 -23.55 -12.89 14.81
CA GLY A 2 -24.91 -12.67 14.28
C GLY A 2 -25.14 -13.42 12.97
N LYS A 3 -26.40 -13.73 12.65
CA LYS A 3 -26.83 -14.32 11.36
C LYS A 3 -26.26 -13.56 10.16
N GLU A 4 -26.17 -12.24 10.27
CA GLU A 4 -25.64 -11.37 9.23
C GLU A 4 -24.12 -11.53 9.02
N SER A 5 -23.34 -11.76 10.08
CA SER A 5 -21.89 -12.02 9.98
C SER A 5 -21.62 -13.31 9.20
N VAL A 6 -22.38 -14.38 9.51
CA VAL A 6 -22.27 -15.66 8.81
C VAL A 6 -22.65 -15.51 7.34
N ARG A 7 -23.70 -14.75 7.03
CA ARG A 7 -24.13 -14.49 5.65
C ARG A 7 -23.02 -13.83 4.83
N ARG A 8 -22.33 -12.83 5.38
CA ARG A 8 -21.22 -12.16 4.70
C ARG A 8 -20.05 -13.10 4.44
N TRP A 9 -19.71 -13.97 5.38
CA TRP A 9 -18.64 -14.96 5.19
C TRP A 9 -18.97 -15.96 4.08
N VAL A 10 -20.22 -16.41 4.00
CA VAL A 10 -20.66 -17.29 2.91
C VAL A 10 -20.53 -16.59 1.55
N ILE A 11 -20.93 -15.32 1.47
CA ILE A 11 -20.79 -14.53 0.24
C ILE A 11 -19.31 -14.37 -0.13
N GLN A 12 -18.44 -14.04 0.83
CA GLN A 12 -17.01 -13.91 0.56
C GLN A 12 -16.39 -15.23 0.11
N ALA A 13 -16.78 -16.36 0.72
CA ALA A 13 -16.31 -17.68 0.28
C ALA A 13 -16.78 -18.05 -1.13
N GLN A 14 -17.97 -17.59 -1.56
CA GLN A 14 -18.42 -17.75 -2.95
C GLN A 14 -17.57 -16.92 -3.91
N VAL A 15 -17.22 -15.68 -3.52
CA VAL A 15 -16.32 -14.82 -4.30
C VAL A 15 -14.93 -15.44 -4.41
N ASP A 16 -14.36 -15.90 -3.30
CA ASP A 16 -13.04 -16.53 -3.25
C ASP A 16 -12.97 -17.82 -4.09
N ARG A 17 -14.11 -18.50 -4.30
CA ARG A 17 -14.23 -19.69 -5.16
C ARG A 17 -14.61 -19.37 -6.61
N GLY A 18 -14.74 -18.11 -6.98
CA GLY A 18 -15.19 -17.69 -8.32
C GLY A 18 -16.65 -18.01 -8.64
N GLN A 19 -17.45 -18.38 -7.63
CA GLN A 19 -18.88 -18.69 -7.79
C GLN A 19 -19.74 -17.41 -7.84
N ARG A 20 -19.15 -16.28 -7.45
CA ARG A 20 -19.80 -14.97 -7.46
C ARG A 20 -18.78 -13.92 -7.85
N GLN A 21 -19.23 -12.90 -8.60
CA GLN A 21 -18.40 -11.73 -8.86
C GLN A 21 -18.08 -10.98 -7.57
N GLY A 22 -16.83 -10.55 -7.43
CA GLY A 22 -16.34 -9.75 -6.31
C GLY A 22 -14.82 -9.80 -6.27
N THR A 23 -14.23 -9.02 -5.36
CA THR A 23 -12.80 -9.08 -5.09
C THR A 23 -12.54 -10.17 -4.07
N THR A 24 -11.64 -11.08 -4.42
CA THR A 24 -11.23 -12.18 -3.55
C THR A 24 -10.43 -11.65 -2.37
N SER A 25 -10.43 -12.42 -1.29
CA SER A 25 -9.61 -12.15 -0.12
C SER A 25 -8.10 -12.07 -0.47
N ALA A 26 -7.67 -12.84 -1.48
CA ALA A 26 -6.29 -12.86 -1.96
C ALA A 26 -5.92 -11.55 -2.70
N GLU A 27 -6.76 -11.10 -3.64
CA GLU A 27 -6.56 -9.82 -4.33
C GLU A 27 -6.54 -8.65 -3.35
N LEU A 28 -7.43 -8.64 -2.35
CA LEU A 28 -7.42 -7.61 -1.30
C LEU A 28 -6.12 -7.62 -0.49
N ALA A 29 -5.59 -8.80 -0.18
CA ALA A 29 -4.32 -8.92 0.55
C ALA A 29 -3.15 -8.38 -0.29
N GLU A 30 -3.11 -8.71 -1.58
CA GLU A 30 -2.10 -8.21 -2.51
C GLU A 30 -2.17 -6.70 -2.67
N ILE A 31 -3.37 -6.13 -2.86
CA ILE A 31 -3.56 -4.68 -2.95
C ILE A 31 -3.04 -3.98 -1.68
N LYS A 32 -3.28 -4.58 -0.50
CA LYS A 32 -2.80 -4.02 0.77
C LYS A 32 -1.28 -4.04 0.85
N ASP A 33 -0.65 -5.15 0.46
CA ASP A 33 0.81 -5.28 0.45
C ASP A 33 1.46 -4.31 -0.55
N LEU A 34 0.91 -4.21 -1.76
CA LEU A 34 1.37 -3.26 -2.77
C LEU A 34 1.24 -1.81 -2.28
N LYS A 35 0.12 -1.43 -1.66
CA LYS A 35 -0.03 -0.09 -1.07
C LYS A 35 1.00 0.20 0.02
N ALA A 36 1.32 -0.79 0.86
CA ALA A 36 2.34 -0.64 1.89
C ALA A 36 3.74 -0.46 1.26
N LYS A 37 4.06 -1.22 0.22
CA LYS A 37 5.32 -1.10 -0.53
C LYS A 37 5.45 0.24 -1.21
N VAL A 38 4.41 0.71 -1.91
CA VAL A 38 4.41 2.02 -2.57
C VAL A 38 4.66 3.14 -1.57
N ARG A 39 3.93 3.14 -0.45
CA ARG A 39 4.13 4.13 0.61
C ARG A 39 5.57 4.12 1.13
N ARG A 40 6.15 2.93 1.34
CA ARG A 40 7.53 2.83 1.82
C ARG A 40 8.53 3.39 0.80
N LEU A 41 8.33 3.09 -0.49
CA LEU A 41 9.17 3.62 -1.55
C LEU A 41 9.06 5.14 -1.68
N GLU A 42 7.86 5.69 -1.49
CA GLU A 42 7.64 7.14 -1.45
C GLU A 42 8.40 7.77 -0.27
N GLU A 43 8.28 7.21 0.93
CA GLU A 43 9.03 7.67 2.12
C GLU A 43 10.55 7.60 1.91
N ASP A 44 11.07 6.50 1.34
CA ASP A 44 12.50 6.34 1.06
C ASP A 44 12.97 7.37 -0.01
N ASN A 45 12.16 7.61 -1.05
CA ASN A 45 12.45 8.62 -2.08
C ASN A 45 12.47 10.04 -1.51
N GLU A 46 11.55 10.38 -0.60
CA GLU A 46 11.53 11.69 0.08
C GLU A 46 12.79 11.91 0.91
N ILE A 47 13.27 10.88 1.62
CA ILE A 47 14.53 10.95 2.39
C ILE A 47 15.71 11.19 1.45
N LEU A 48 15.77 10.47 0.32
CA LEU A 48 16.84 10.63 -0.66
C LEU A 48 16.83 12.04 -1.27
N ALA A 49 15.66 12.53 -1.69
CA ALA A 49 15.51 13.88 -2.24
C ALA A 49 15.94 14.94 -1.22
N SER A 50 15.50 14.82 0.04
CA SER A 50 15.88 15.73 1.12
C SER A 50 17.39 15.73 1.37
N GLY A 51 18.02 14.55 1.30
CA GLY A 51 19.48 14.43 1.44
C GLY A 51 20.23 15.10 0.29
N LEU A 52 19.78 14.90 -0.95
CA LEU A 52 20.37 15.56 -2.12
C LEU A 52 20.27 17.08 -2.03
N ASP A 53 19.12 17.61 -1.62
CA ASP A 53 18.91 19.05 -1.44
C ASP A 53 19.83 19.62 -0.34
N PHE A 54 19.95 18.91 0.79
CA PHE A 54 20.86 19.30 1.87
C PHE A 54 22.31 19.42 1.37
N PHE A 55 22.81 18.38 0.69
CA PHE A 55 24.18 18.40 0.16
C PHE A 55 24.38 19.41 -0.95
N ALA A 56 23.38 19.66 -1.80
CA ALA A 56 23.46 20.68 -2.84
C ALA A 56 23.64 22.09 -2.25
N GLY A 57 22.96 22.41 -1.15
CA GLY A 57 23.11 23.69 -0.44
C GLY A 57 24.45 23.86 0.27
N GLU A 58 25.05 22.77 0.76
CA GLU A 58 26.37 22.79 1.42
C GLU A 58 27.54 22.84 0.43
N LEU A 59 27.32 22.37 -0.80
CA LEU A 59 28.30 22.44 -1.90
C LEU A 59 28.19 23.73 -2.74
N ASP A 60 27.22 24.61 -2.48
CA ASP A 60 27.10 25.88 -3.20
C ASP A 60 28.26 26.83 -2.81
N PRO A 61 29.18 27.17 -3.73
CA PRO A 61 30.31 28.06 -3.46
C PRO A 61 29.89 29.49 -3.11
N ARG A 62 28.61 29.86 -3.30
CA ARG A 62 28.05 31.17 -2.88
C ARG A 62 27.62 31.20 -1.41
N ASN A 63 27.56 30.04 -0.76
CA ASN A 63 27.14 29.87 0.63
C ASN A 63 28.36 29.76 1.59
N ARG A 64 29.58 30.03 1.09
CA ARG A 64 30.84 30.07 1.84
C ARG A 64 31.34 31.51 2.01
#